data_AF-A0A2C9LWI4-F1
#
_entry.id   AF-A0A2C9LWI4-F1
#
_cell.length_a   1.000
_cell.length_b   1.000
_cell.length_c   1.000
_cell.angle_alpha   90.00
_cell.angle_beta   90.00
_cell.angle_gamma   90.00
#
_symmetry.space_group_name_H-M   'P 1'
#
loop_
_entity.id
_entity.type
_entity.pdbx_description
1 polymer ?
#
loop_
_entity_poly.entity_id
_entity_poly.type
_entity_poly.pdbx_seq_one_letter_code
_entity_poly.pdbx_strand_id
1 'polypeptide(L)'
;MNVPHVTQGGSYHPVILFALTFILGLMTSFPLVAANLDYTCVFGTLSRTRLTDGSTLEYCQTGMEPPVVLKDDFVEARSQSGQCWECMCDDETGLACCTCGRQHRGG
;
A
#
# COMPACT_ATOMS: atom_id res chain seq x y z
N MET A 1 43.70 -14.76 -60.93
CA MET A 1 43.20 -13.71 -60.01
C MET A 1 42.41 -14.44 -58.93
N ASN A 2 42.90 -14.42 -57.69
CA ASN A 2 42.35 -15.15 -56.55
C ASN A 2 41.15 -14.41 -55.98
N VAL A 3 40.04 -15.12 -55.76
CA VAL A 3 38.92 -14.67 -54.94
C VAL A 3 39.06 -15.36 -53.58
N PRO A 4 39.18 -14.64 -52.45
CA PRO A 4 39.23 -15.29 -51.16
C PRO A 4 37.87 -15.87 -50.79
N HIS A 5 37.87 -17.17 -50.51
CA HIS A 5 36.81 -17.88 -49.80
C HIS A 5 36.66 -17.24 -48.41
N VAL A 6 35.53 -16.57 -48.15
CA VAL A 6 35.16 -16.19 -46.79
C VAL A 6 34.59 -17.44 -46.12
N THR A 7 35.43 -18.13 -45.36
CA THR A 7 34.99 -19.12 -44.38
C THR A 7 34.30 -18.38 -43.23
N GLN A 8 32.97 -18.34 -43.23
CA GLN A 8 32.20 -18.05 -42.01
C GLN A 8 32.28 -19.24 -41.05
N GLY A 9 33.45 -19.39 -40.43
CA GLY A 9 33.64 -20.22 -39.25
C GLY A 9 33.15 -19.45 -38.03
N GLY A 10 31.85 -19.45 -37.79
CA GLY A 10 31.22 -18.81 -36.64
C GLY A 10 30.55 -19.83 -35.74
N SER A 11 31.32 -20.79 -35.22
CA SER A 11 30.86 -21.79 -34.25
C SER A 11 30.69 -21.13 -32.88
N TYR A 12 29.76 -20.18 -32.77
CA TYR A 12 29.40 -19.56 -31.51
C TYR A 12 28.34 -20.42 -30.85
N HIS A 13 28.85 -21.51 -30.28
CA HIS A 13 28.46 -22.07 -28.99
C HIS A 13 26.95 -22.13 -28.72
N PRO A 14 26.28 -23.27 -28.96
CA PRO A 14 24.99 -23.59 -28.31
C PRO A 14 25.00 -23.28 -26.80
N VAL A 15 26.18 -23.30 -26.16
CA VAL A 15 26.43 -22.87 -24.78
C VAL A 15 25.95 -21.43 -24.48
N ILE A 16 26.13 -20.48 -25.40
CA ILE A 16 25.71 -19.08 -25.22
C ILE A 16 24.17 -19.00 -25.28
N LEU A 17 23.57 -19.74 -26.21
CA LEU A 17 22.10 -19.80 -26.34
C LEU A 17 21.48 -20.44 -25.10
N PHE A 18 22.06 -21.54 -24.60
CA PHE A 18 21.64 -22.19 -23.36
C PHE A 18 21.80 -21.27 -22.15
N ALA A 19 22.92 -20.54 -22.04
CA ALA A 19 23.13 -19.59 -20.95
C ALA A 19 22.09 -18.47 -20.95
N LEU A 20 21.74 -17.92 -22.12
CA LEU A 20 20.68 -16.92 -22.25
C LEU A 20 19.31 -17.46 -21.83
N THR A 21 18.94 -18.67 -22.29
CA THR A 21 17.67 -19.28 -21.90
C THR A 21 17.60 -19.61 -20.41
N PHE A 22 18.73 -19.99 -19.80
CA PHE A 22 18.81 -20.28 -18.37
C PHE A 22 18.66 -19.02 -17.51
N ILE A 23 19.30 -17.91 -17.92
CA ILE A 23 19.17 -16.61 -17.25
C ILE A 23 17.73 -16.08 -17.37
N LEU A 24 17.12 -16.17 -18.55
CA LEU A 24 15.70 -15.80 -18.73
C LEU A 24 14.77 -16.68 -17.88
N GLY A 25 15.00 -18.00 -17.87
CA GLY A 25 14.24 -18.94 -17.05
C GLY A 25 14.30 -18.59 -15.56
N LEU A 26 15.50 -18.32 -15.05
CA LEU A 26 15.71 -17.89 -13.66
C LEU A 26 14.93 -16.62 -13.34
N MET A 27 15.01 -15.58 -14.19
CA MET A 27 14.29 -14.30 -13.98
C MET A 27 12.77 -14.48 -13.96
N THR A 28 12.22 -15.39 -14.77
CA THR A 28 10.77 -15.67 -14.78
C THR A 28 10.30 -16.63 -13.69
N SER A 29 11.22 -17.35 -13.04
CA SER A 29 10.90 -18.35 -12.01
C SER A 29 10.85 -17.78 -10.59
N PHE A 30 11.27 -16.53 -10.39
CA PHE A 30 11.06 -15.86 -9.11
C PHE A 30 9.57 -15.55 -8.95
N PRO A 31 8.88 -16.17 -7.97
CA PRO A 31 7.50 -15.81 -7.69
C PRO A 31 7.48 -14.33 -7.34
N LEU A 32 6.61 -13.57 -8.01
CA LEU A 32 6.22 -12.23 -7.60
C LEU A 32 5.98 -12.27 -6.09
N VAL A 33 6.84 -11.60 -5.33
CA VAL A 33 6.72 -11.53 -3.88
C VAL A 33 5.40 -10.82 -3.60
N ALA A 34 4.37 -11.60 -3.29
CA ALA A 34 3.08 -11.07 -2.89
C ALA A 34 3.26 -10.42 -1.53
N ALA A 35 3.37 -9.09 -1.51
CA ALA A 35 3.27 -8.31 -0.30
C ALA A 35 1.81 -8.40 0.17
N ASN A 36 1.52 -9.32 1.10
CA ASN A 36 0.27 -9.28 1.84
C ASN A 36 0.34 -8.08 2.78
N LEU A 37 -0.26 -6.99 2.33
CA LEU A 37 -0.51 -5.83 3.15
C LEU A 37 -1.82 -6.08 3.89
N ASP A 38 -1.74 -6.79 5.02
CA ASP A 38 -2.87 -6.94 5.93
C ASP A 38 -3.15 -5.59 6.60
N TYR A 39 -3.92 -4.74 5.93
CA TYR A 39 -4.53 -3.55 6.53
C TYR A 39 -5.95 -3.90 6.95
N THR A 40 -6.24 -3.78 8.24
CA THR A 40 -7.61 -3.89 8.74
C THR A 40 -8.18 -2.49 8.89
N CYS A 41 -9.33 -2.24 8.26
CA CYS A 41 -10.04 -0.97 8.36
C CYS A 41 -11.44 -1.19 8.97
N VAL A 42 -11.85 -0.24 9.80
CA VAL A 42 -13.17 -0.15 10.41
C VAL A 42 -13.83 1.11 9.89
N PHE A 43 -15.10 1.00 9.51
CA PHE A 43 -15.88 2.10 8.97
C PHE A 43 -17.00 2.50 9.92
N GLY A 44 -17.39 3.76 9.86
CA GLY A 44 -18.45 4.34 10.69
C GLY A 44 -19.16 5.47 9.97
N THR A 45 -20.18 6.02 10.60
CA THR A 45 -21.04 7.05 9.99
C THR A 45 -20.66 8.45 10.46
N LEU A 46 -20.75 9.42 9.55
CA LEU A 46 -20.73 10.84 9.89
C LEU A 46 -21.99 11.18 10.72
N SER A 47 -21.76 11.80 11.87
CA SER A 47 -22.80 12.34 12.75
C SER A 47 -22.82 13.85 12.65
N ARG A 48 -24.02 14.43 12.81
CA ARG A 48 -24.25 15.87 12.72
C ARG A 48 -25.05 16.33 13.92
N THR A 49 -24.50 17.27 14.68
CA THR A 49 -25.14 17.85 15.87
C THR A 49 -25.24 19.35 15.72
N ARG A 50 -26.35 19.94 16.20
CA ARG A 50 -26.56 21.39 16.20
C ARG A 50 -26.13 21.98 17.53
N LEU A 51 -25.24 22.96 17.50
CA LEU A 51 -24.78 23.66 18.70
C LEU A 51 -25.80 24.70 19.16
N THR A 52 -25.62 25.16 20.39
CA THR A 52 -26.46 26.18 21.02
C THR A 52 -26.39 27.54 20.33
N ASP A 53 -25.29 27.83 19.62
CA ASP A 53 -25.11 29.02 18.78
C ASP A 53 -25.78 28.90 17.39
N GLY A 54 -26.43 27.76 17.11
CA GLY A 54 -27.09 27.48 15.85
C GLY A 54 -26.17 26.93 14.76
N SER A 55 -24.85 26.85 15.02
CA SER A 55 -23.90 26.20 14.12
C SER A 55 -24.11 24.69 14.09
N THR A 56 -23.55 24.04 13.06
CA THR A 56 -23.63 22.59 12.88
C THR A 56 -22.24 22.01 12.99
N LEU A 57 -22.07 21.02 13.87
CA LEU A 57 -20.84 20.27 14.03
C LEU A 57 -21.00 18.90 13.39
N GLU A 58 -20.06 18.57 12.53
CA GLU A 58 -20.00 17.31 11.80
C GLU A 58 -18.79 16.53 12.30
N TYR A 59 -19.01 15.29 12.69
CA TYR A 59 -17.98 14.47 13.34
C TYR A 59 -18.24 12.98 13.20
N CYS A 60 -17.21 12.18 13.38
CA CYS A 60 -17.27 10.74 13.39
C CYS A 60 -16.86 10.19 14.76
N GLN A 61 -17.56 9.15 15.24
CA GLN A 61 -17.21 8.46 16.48
C GLN A 61 -16.25 7.30 16.22
N THR A 62 -15.08 7.31 16.85
CA THR A 62 -14.04 6.30 16.60
C THR A 62 -14.14 5.08 17.50
N GLY A 63 -14.72 5.21 18.69
CA GLY A 63 -14.63 4.20 19.75
C GLY A 63 -13.21 3.98 20.29
N MET A 64 -12.29 4.90 19.98
CA MET A 64 -10.87 4.89 20.34
C MET A 64 -10.50 6.21 21.02
N GLU A 65 -9.24 6.42 21.39
CA GLU A 65 -8.76 7.71 21.89
C GLU A 65 -7.97 8.42 20.77
N PRO A 66 -8.38 9.60 20.26
CA PRO A 66 -9.53 10.40 20.70
C PRO A 66 -10.88 9.82 20.24
N PRO A 67 -11.97 10.01 21.03
CA PRO A 67 -13.28 9.38 20.79
C PRO A 67 -14.02 9.93 19.57
N VAL A 68 -13.61 11.11 19.11
CA VAL A 68 -14.28 11.87 18.05
C VAL A 68 -13.24 12.45 17.10
N VAL A 69 -13.53 12.39 15.81
CA VAL A 69 -12.79 13.09 14.74
C VAL A 69 -13.75 14.08 14.10
N LEU A 70 -13.33 15.32 13.92
CA LEU A 70 -14.14 16.29 13.18
C LEU A 70 -14.14 15.93 11.70
N LYS A 71 -15.16 16.38 10.99
CA LYS A 71 -15.17 16.30 9.54
C LYS A 71 -13.94 16.99 8.95
N ASP A 72 -13.39 16.37 7.90
CA ASP A 72 -12.18 16.77 7.18
C ASP A 72 -10.87 16.67 7.99
N ASP A 73 -10.93 16.14 9.23
CA ASP A 73 -9.76 15.87 10.04
C ASP A 73 -9.23 14.45 9.86
N PHE A 74 -7.91 14.35 10.04
CA PHE A 74 -7.15 13.12 10.13
C PHE A 74 -6.48 13.03 11.50
N VAL A 75 -6.64 11.89 12.19
CA VAL A 75 -6.04 11.68 13.51
C VAL A 75 -5.46 10.27 13.67
N GLU A 76 -4.39 10.17 14.43
CA GLU A 76 -3.94 8.90 15.00
C GLU A 76 -4.77 8.62 16.27
N ALA A 77 -5.44 7.48 16.30
CA ALA A 77 -6.23 7.00 17.41
C ALA A 77 -5.65 5.71 18.00
N ARG A 78 -5.83 5.49 19.30
CA ARG A 78 -5.47 4.24 19.97
C ARG A 78 -6.67 3.52 20.53
N SER A 79 -6.73 2.21 20.28
CA SER A 79 -7.68 1.33 20.96
C SER A 79 -7.30 1.14 22.44
N GLN A 80 -8.23 0.63 23.24
CA GLN A 80 -7.96 0.25 24.64
C GLN A 80 -6.87 -0.82 24.77
N SER A 81 -6.65 -1.64 23.72
CA SER A 81 -5.57 -2.62 23.67
C SER A 81 -4.21 -2.01 23.29
N GLY A 82 -4.14 -0.70 23.03
CA GLY A 82 -2.94 0.03 22.64
C GLY A 82 -2.59 -0.09 21.16
N GLN A 83 -3.48 -0.65 20.34
CA GLN A 83 -3.29 -0.75 18.89
C GLN A 83 -3.48 0.62 18.24
N CYS A 84 -2.58 0.95 17.31
CA CYS A 84 -2.59 2.20 16.57
C CYS A 84 -3.54 2.12 15.36
N TRP A 85 -4.32 3.18 15.18
CA TRP A 85 -5.24 3.37 14.07
C TRP A 85 -5.10 4.77 13.49
N GLU A 86 -5.16 4.89 12.18
CA GLU A 86 -5.24 6.14 11.45
C GLU A 86 -6.69 6.33 11.01
N CYS A 87 -7.31 7.41 11.47
CA CYS A 87 -8.73 7.70 11.24
C CYS A 87 -8.91 8.97 10.43
N MET A 88 -9.82 8.90 9.46
CA MET A 88 -10.30 10.04 8.67
C MET A 88 -11.82 10.11 8.76
N CYS A 89 -12.37 11.32 8.80
CA CYS A 89 -13.81 11.55 8.78
C CYS A 89 -14.16 12.48 7.62
N ASP A 90 -14.97 11.99 6.68
CA ASP A 90 -15.31 12.72 5.45
C ASP A 90 -16.80 12.55 5.10
N ASP A 91 -17.32 13.44 4.25
CA ASP A 91 -18.73 13.45 3.83
C ASP A 91 -19.11 12.26 2.96
N GLU A 92 -18.20 11.81 2.08
CA GLU A 92 -18.51 10.77 1.11
C GLU A 92 -18.38 9.38 1.73
N THR A 93 -17.40 9.21 2.61
CA THR A 93 -17.01 7.91 3.17
C THR A 93 -17.44 7.71 4.62
N GLY A 94 -17.77 8.78 5.35
CA GLY A 94 -17.98 8.72 6.79
C GLY A 94 -16.67 8.54 7.53
N LEU A 95 -16.66 7.70 8.57
CA LEU A 95 -15.44 7.35 9.27
C LEU A 95 -14.73 6.21 8.53
N ALA A 96 -13.43 6.35 8.31
CA ALA A 96 -12.54 5.25 7.97
C ALA A 96 -11.35 5.24 8.94
N CYS A 97 -11.22 4.18 9.73
CA CYS A 97 -10.09 3.96 10.63
C CYS A 97 -9.33 2.70 10.23
N CYS A 98 -8.08 2.83 9.80
CA CYS A 98 -7.25 1.70 9.40
C CYS A 98 -6.11 1.50 10.39
N THR A 99 -5.68 0.26 10.61
CA THR A 99 -4.50 0.00 11.44
C THR A 99 -3.28 0.69 10.85
N CYS A 100 -2.53 1.41 11.69
CA CYS A 100 -1.28 2.04 11.28
C CYS A 100 -0.37 0.97 10.66
N GLY A 101 0.14 1.22 9.46
CA GLY A 101 1.18 0.36 8.88
C GLY A 101 2.35 0.28 9.87
N ARG A 102 2.88 -0.91 10.14
CA ARG A 102 4.08 -1.09 10.98
C ARG A 102 5.27 -0.37 10.32
N GLN A 103 5.39 0.94 10.47
CA GLN A 103 6.59 1.78 10.35
C GLN A 103 6.24 3.27 10.41
N HIS A 104 6.15 3.82 11.62
CA HIS A 104 6.79 5.12 11.89
C HIS A 104 7.96 4.88 12.83
N ARG A 105 9.07 4.45 12.22
CA ARG A 105 10.39 4.44 12.84
C ARG A 105 10.97 5.83 12.63
N GLY A 106 10.97 6.68 13.64
CA GLY A 106 11.79 7.89 13.69
C GLY A 106 11.02 9.20 13.66
N GLY A 107 11.28 10.01 14.69
CA GLY A 107 10.78 11.36 14.93
C GLY A 107 10.95 11.70 16.40
#